data_AF-A0A2D9Y359-F1
#
_entry.id   AF-A0A2D9Y359-F1
#
_cell.length_a   1.000
_cell.length_b   1.000
_cell.length_c   1.000
_cell.angle_alpha   90.00
_cell.angle_beta   90.00
_cell.angle_gamma   90.00
#
_symmetry.space_group_name_H-M   'P 1'
#
loop_
_entity.id
_entity.type
_entity.pdbx_description
1 polymer ?
#
loop_
_entity_poly.entity_id
_entity_poly.type
_entity_poly.pdbx_seq_one_letter_code
_entity_poly.pdbx_strand_id
1 'polypeptide(L)'
;MKIIKKHFTITEIGSIRFYIGLVLGAGYAIILNLLLQLFRKTFHFVNVDYGITLTNLNYQTLSFYDSFFNGLLATSLAFCITTYYWMNKPVIKNRNTKSRIRFAQTNAIFMFSYILMFLSRVYLMYFSSNFNSTYYSIQEYFGYSVYTLPLFIFLFNWVYISKVYKSFRIVGISTLIFICVGYLLNLIKL
;
A
#
# COMPACT_ATOMS: atom_id res chain seq x y z
N MET A 1 28.73 2.56 25.18
CA MET A 1 27.41 2.16 25.70
C MET A 1 26.60 1.44 24.63
N LYS A 2 26.26 0.16 24.81
CA LYS A 2 25.36 -0.58 23.90
C LYS A 2 23.95 0.02 24.00
N ILE A 3 23.45 0.65 22.95
CA ILE A 3 22.08 1.20 22.93
C ILE A 3 21.11 0.04 22.81
N ILE A 4 20.41 -0.28 23.90
CA ILE A 4 19.38 -1.32 23.90
C ILE A 4 18.14 -0.77 23.17
N LYS A 5 17.74 -1.44 22.08
CA LYS A 5 16.49 -1.11 21.37
C LYS A 5 15.30 -1.36 22.28
N LYS A 6 14.40 -0.39 22.36
CA LYS A 6 13.13 -0.49 23.09
C LYS A 6 12.16 -1.43 22.39
N HIS A 7 11.26 -2.05 23.13
CA HIS A 7 10.18 -2.85 22.56
C HIS A 7 9.19 -1.96 21.82
N PHE A 8 8.59 -2.49 20.75
CA PHE A 8 7.49 -1.82 20.08
C PHE A 8 6.25 -1.93 20.98
N THR A 9 5.92 -0.85 21.68
CA THR A 9 4.75 -0.74 22.55
C THR A 9 4.04 0.59 22.32
N ILE A 10 2.73 0.62 22.62
CA ILE A 10 1.89 1.82 22.50
C ILE A 10 2.46 2.97 23.35
N THR A 11 2.93 2.64 24.55
CA THR A 11 3.55 3.62 25.48
C THR A 11 4.81 4.25 24.90
N GLU A 12 5.63 3.48 24.18
CA GLU A 12 6.87 4.00 23.61
C GLU A 12 6.64 4.84 22.36
N ILE A 13 5.65 4.51 21.53
CA ILE A 13 5.28 5.32 20.36
C ILE A 13 4.54 6.60 20.79
N GLY A 14 3.72 6.46 21.83
CA GLY A 14 2.75 7.44 22.31
C GLY A 14 1.35 7.05 21.84
N SER A 15 0.42 6.87 22.77
CA SER A 15 -0.92 6.34 22.51
C SER A 15 -1.66 7.12 21.42
N ILE A 16 -1.67 8.45 21.52
CA ILE A 16 -2.33 9.33 20.54
C ILE A 16 -1.78 9.08 19.13
N ARG A 17 -0.45 8.99 18.98
CA ARG A 17 0.19 8.77 17.66
C ARG A 17 -0.06 7.38 17.13
N PHE A 18 -0.08 6.40 18.02
CA PHE A 18 -0.36 5.03 17.66
C PHE A 18 -1.75 4.91 17.04
N TYR A 19 -2.78 5.42 17.74
CA TYR A 19 -4.16 5.35 17.28
C TYR A 19 -4.46 6.29 16.11
N ILE A 20 -3.95 7.53 16.09
CA ILE A 20 -4.10 8.42 14.94
C ILE A 20 -3.47 7.81 13.69
N GLY A 21 -2.28 7.21 13.81
CA GLY A 21 -1.64 6.51 12.70
C GLY A 21 -2.50 5.39 12.15
N LEU A 22 -3.16 4.60 13.02
CA LEU A 22 -4.07 3.53 12.60
C LEU A 22 -5.35 4.07 11.94
N VAL A 23 -5.98 5.09 12.51
CA VAL A 23 -7.21 5.69 11.97
C VAL A 23 -6.93 6.30 10.58
N LEU A 24 -5.84 7.06 10.46
CA LEU A 24 -5.45 7.64 9.18
C LEU A 24 -5.06 6.56 8.18
N GLY A 25 -4.30 5.54 8.59
CA GLY A 25 -3.99 4.39 7.75
C GLY A 25 -5.25 3.71 7.22
N ALA A 26 -6.22 3.39 8.09
CA ALA A 26 -7.48 2.79 7.68
C ALA A 26 -8.26 3.69 6.68
N GLY A 27 -8.34 4.98 6.96
CA GLY A 27 -8.97 5.95 6.05
C GLY A 27 -8.29 5.99 4.68
N TYR A 28 -6.95 6.08 4.64
CA TYR A 28 -6.19 6.05 3.39
C TYR A 28 -6.33 4.72 2.65
N ALA A 29 -6.42 3.58 3.35
CA ALA A 29 -6.59 2.29 2.72
C ALA A 29 -7.93 2.20 1.96
N ILE A 30 -9.00 2.70 2.56
CA ILE A 30 -10.32 2.77 1.91
C ILE A 30 -10.26 3.73 0.71
N ILE A 31 -9.79 4.96 0.90
CA ILE A 31 -9.73 5.97 -0.16
C ILE A 31 -8.90 5.48 -1.35
N LEU A 32 -7.71 4.92 -1.11
CA LEU A 32 -6.85 4.41 -2.16
C LEU A 32 -7.45 3.20 -2.87
N ASN A 33 -8.11 2.29 -2.15
CA ASN A 33 -8.79 1.16 -2.78
C ASN A 33 -9.88 1.63 -3.76
N LEU A 34 -10.72 2.57 -3.33
CA LEU A 34 -11.77 3.16 -4.17
C LEU A 34 -11.17 3.89 -5.38
N LEU A 35 -10.09 4.67 -5.16
CA LEU A 35 -9.39 5.39 -6.21
C LEU A 35 -8.76 4.44 -7.27
N LEU A 36 -8.14 3.34 -6.84
CA LEU A 36 -7.60 2.31 -7.74
C LEU A 36 -8.71 1.61 -8.55
N GLN A 37 -9.85 1.34 -7.93
CA GLN A 37 -11.02 0.78 -8.62
C GLN A 37 -11.59 1.76 -9.64
N LEU A 38 -11.72 3.04 -9.27
CA LEU A 38 -12.16 4.11 -10.18
C LEU A 38 -11.25 4.23 -11.40
N PHE A 39 -9.93 4.26 -11.20
CA PHE A 39 -8.98 4.30 -12.31
C PHE A 39 -9.12 3.12 -13.29
N ARG A 40 -9.37 1.91 -12.77
CA ARG A 40 -9.61 0.75 -13.64
C ARG A 40 -10.94 0.83 -14.37
N LYS A 41 -12.00 1.30 -13.73
CA LYS A 41 -13.31 1.49 -14.38
C LYS A 41 -13.22 2.53 -15.50
N THR A 42 -12.61 3.69 -15.24
CA THR A 42 -12.42 4.72 -16.27
C THR A 42 -11.62 4.18 -17.45
N PHE A 43 -10.61 3.35 -17.19
CA PHE A 43 -9.84 2.69 -18.25
C PHE A 43 -10.69 1.74 -19.10
N HIS A 44 -11.56 0.95 -18.46
CA HIS A 44 -12.48 0.08 -19.19
C HIS A 44 -13.44 0.88 -20.07
N PHE A 45 -14.06 1.94 -19.53
CA PHE A 45 -14.99 2.79 -20.30
C PHE A 45 -14.33 3.40 -21.54
N VAL A 46 -13.16 4.00 -21.39
CA VAL A 46 -12.41 4.57 -22.52
C VAL A 46 -12.15 3.51 -23.59
N ASN A 47 -11.71 2.30 -23.20
CA ASN A 47 -11.45 1.23 -24.17
C ASN A 47 -12.70 0.74 -24.93
N VAL A 48 -13.87 0.74 -24.28
CA VAL A 48 -15.15 0.37 -24.92
C VAL A 48 -15.58 1.42 -25.95
N ASP A 49 -15.42 2.71 -25.64
CA ASP A 49 -15.81 3.81 -26.54
C ASP A 49 -14.95 3.88 -27.82
N TYR A 50 -13.71 3.39 -27.79
CA TYR A 50 -12.82 3.32 -28.97
C TYR A 50 -13.06 2.08 -29.87
N GLY A 51 -14.19 1.39 -29.74
CA GLY A 51 -14.65 0.40 -30.71
C GLY A 51 -14.05 -1.00 -30.59
N ILE A 52 -13.38 -1.30 -29.47
CA ILE A 52 -12.88 -2.64 -29.20
C ILE A 52 -14.02 -3.43 -28.53
N THR A 53 -14.83 -4.05 -29.40
CA THR A 53 -15.84 -5.09 -29.16
C THR A 53 -16.76 -4.92 -27.94
N LEU A 54 -18.04 -4.61 -28.23
CA LEU A 54 -19.21 -4.63 -27.32
C LEU A 54 -19.43 -5.96 -26.56
N THR A 55 -18.70 -7.03 -26.88
CA THR A 55 -18.97 -8.40 -26.40
C THR A 55 -18.49 -8.69 -24.97
N ASN A 56 -17.77 -7.77 -24.32
CA ASN A 56 -17.18 -7.99 -22.99
C ASN A 56 -17.84 -7.20 -21.84
N LEU A 57 -19.08 -6.71 -22.01
CA LEU A 57 -19.81 -6.01 -20.94
C LEU A 57 -20.09 -6.87 -19.68
N ASN A 58 -19.94 -8.19 -19.76
CA ASN A 58 -20.05 -9.11 -18.61
C ASN A 58 -18.80 -9.14 -17.69
N TYR A 59 -17.70 -8.44 -18.04
CA TYR A 59 -16.53 -8.26 -17.17
C TYR A 59 -16.69 -7.12 -16.13
N GLN A 60 -17.91 -6.62 -15.92
CA GLN A 60 -18.19 -5.51 -15.00
C GLN A 60 -17.75 -5.76 -13.55
N THR A 61 -17.62 -7.02 -13.12
CA THR A 61 -17.12 -7.34 -11.79
C THR A 61 -15.62 -7.54 -11.83
N LEU A 62 -14.85 -6.71 -11.11
CA LEU A 62 -13.43 -6.98 -10.90
C LEU A 62 -13.27 -8.42 -10.41
N SER A 63 -12.35 -9.14 -11.05
CA SER A 63 -11.93 -10.47 -10.60
C SER A 63 -11.48 -10.40 -9.14
N PHE A 64 -11.59 -11.51 -8.42
CA PHE A 64 -11.04 -11.62 -7.07
C PHE A 64 -9.54 -11.27 -7.08
N TYR A 65 -8.81 -11.74 -8.09
CA TYR A 65 -7.39 -11.49 -8.26
C TYR A 65 -7.08 -9.99 -8.27
N ASP A 66 -7.76 -9.21 -9.10
CA ASP A 66 -7.47 -7.79 -9.21
C ASP A 66 -7.94 -6.98 -7.99
N SER A 67 -9.12 -7.31 -7.47
CA SER A 67 -9.70 -6.64 -6.30
C SER A 67 -8.85 -6.89 -5.05
N PHE A 68 -8.37 -8.12 -4.87
CA PHE A 68 -7.48 -8.48 -3.79
C PHE A 68 -6.11 -7.82 -3.93
N PHE A 69 -5.56 -7.75 -5.15
CA PHE A 69 -4.34 -7.00 -5.40
C PHE A 69 -4.49 -5.51 -5.05
N ASN A 70 -5.57 -4.87 -5.49
CA ASN A 70 -5.85 -3.47 -5.16
C ASN A 70 -6.01 -3.26 -3.65
N GLY A 71 -6.69 -4.16 -2.95
CA GLY A 71 -6.83 -4.13 -1.50
C GLY A 71 -5.50 -4.24 -0.77
N LEU A 72 -4.62 -5.17 -1.20
CA LEU A 72 -3.27 -5.31 -0.65
C LEU A 72 -2.39 -4.10 -0.97
N LEU A 73 -2.49 -3.55 -2.18
CA LEU A 73 -1.72 -2.38 -2.58
C LEU A 73 -2.15 -1.15 -1.77
N ALA A 74 -3.45 -0.91 -1.64
CA ALA A 74 -4.00 0.19 -0.85
C ALA A 74 -3.62 0.07 0.63
N THR A 75 -3.68 -1.12 1.22
CA THR A 75 -3.27 -1.35 2.61
C THR A 75 -1.77 -1.16 2.83
N SER A 76 -0.92 -1.58 1.89
CA SER A 76 0.52 -1.38 1.99
C SER A 76 0.92 0.09 1.88
N LEU A 77 0.27 0.86 0.98
CA LEU A 77 0.44 2.30 0.87
C LEU A 77 -0.09 3.04 2.10
N ALA A 78 -1.25 2.65 2.62
CA ALA A 78 -1.78 3.17 3.87
C ALA A 78 -0.83 2.91 5.05
N PHE A 79 -0.16 1.76 5.07
CA PHE A 79 0.82 1.44 6.10
C PHE A 79 2.06 2.36 6.06
N CYS A 80 2.42 2.91 4.89
CA CYS A 80 3.41 3.99 4.82
C CYS A 80 2.97 5.20 5.65
N ILE A 81 1.70 5.62 5.54
CA ILE A 81 1.14 6.73 6.31
C ILE A 81 1.16 6.41 7.81
N THR A 82 0.70 5.22 8.19
CA THR A 82 0.77 4.74 9.59
C THR A 82 2.20 4.81 10.13
N THR A 83 3.17 4.34 9.35
CA THR A 83 4.60 4.34 9.70
C THR A 83 5.13 5.75 9.89
N TYR A 84 4.74 6.69 9.02
CA TYR A 84 5.12 8.10 9.14
C TYR A 84 4.67 8.70 10.48
N TYR A 85 3.43 8.44 10.90
CA TYR A 85 2.88 8.91 12.17
C TYR A 85 3.53 8.22 13.38
N TRP A 86 3.72 6.90 13.33
CA TRP A 86 4.39 6.16 14.41
C TRP A 86 5.84 6.59 14.63
N MET A 87 6.50 7.06 13.56
CA MET A 87 7.86 7.59 13.63
C MET A 87 7.91 9.08 13.96
N ASN A 88 6.77 9.76 14.15
CA ASN A 88 6.77 11.17 14.50
C ASN A 88 7.03 11.40 15.99
N LYS A 89 8.30 11.48 16.39
CA LYS A 89 8.71 11.78 17.77
C LYS A 89 9.35 13.18 17.88
N PRO A 90 8.73 14.12 18.63
CA PRO A 90 9.24 15.48 18.77
C PRO A 90 10.46 15.55 19.69
N VAL A 91 10.51 14.72 20.74
CA VAL A 91 11.59 14.73 21.74
C VAL A 91 12.37 13.41 21.68
N ILE A 92 13.57 13.47 21.13
CA ILE A 92 14.50 12.33 21.07
C ILE A 92 15.86 12.81 21.60
N LYS A 93 16.27 12.30 22.75
CA LYS A 93 17.53 12.70 23.41
C LYS A 93 18.79 12.21 22.66
N ASN A 94 18.70 11.09 21.93
CA ASN A 94 19.85 10.48 21.24
C ASN A 94 19.88 10.85 19.74
N ARG A 95 20.97 11.47 19.28
CA ARG A 95 21.20 11.87 17.88
C ARG A 95 21.08 10.70 16.89
N ASN A 96 21.61 9.53 17.23
CA ASN A 96 21.58 8.36 16.34
C ASN A 96 20.16 7.81 16.17
N THR A 97 19.40 7.77 17.27
CA THR A 97 17.99 7.38 17.24
C THR A 97 17.14 8.41 16.50
N LYS A 98 17.43 9.71 16.68
CA LYS A 98 16.77 10.80 15.95
C LYS A 98 16.97 10.68 14.44
N SER A 99 18.20 10.42 13.99
CA SER A 99 18.49 10.21 12.57
C SER A 99 17.74 9.02 12.00
N ARG A 100 17.76 7.86 12.68
CA ARG A 100 17.02 6.65 12.23
C ARG A 100 15.52 6.88 12.12
N ILE A 101 14.95 7.59 13.08
CA ILE A 101 13.52 7.93 13.10
C ILE A 101 13.17 8.87 11.93
N ARG A 102 13.95 9.95 11.73
CA ARG A 102 13.73 10.87 10.60
C ARG A 102 13.86 10.16 9.26
N PHE A 103 14.86 9.29 9.13
CA PHE A 103 15.03 8.49 7.93
C PHE A 103 13.84 7.55 7.68
N ALA A 104 13.29 6.92 8.73
CA ALA A 104 12.09 6.11 8.61
C ALA A 104 10.87 6.93 8.15
N GLN A 105 10.69 8.14 8.68
CA GLN A 105 9.61 9.05 8.26
C GLN A 105 9.74 9.44 6.78
N THR A 106 10.92 9.93 6.38
CA THR A 106 11.17 10.35 5.01
C THR A 106 11.01 9.18 4.04
N ASN A 107 11.51 7.99 4.37
CA ASN A 107 11.37 6.82 3.51
C ASN A 107 9.92 6.35 3.38
N ALA A 108 9.11 6.46 4.43
CA ALA A 108 7.70 6.09 4.35
C ALA A 108 6.94 7.01 3.35
N ILE A 109 7.15 8.33 3.43
CA ILE A 109 6.57 9.28 2.47
C ILE A 109 7.16 9.06 1.08
N PHE A 110 8.48 8.89 0.97
CA PHE A 110 9.15 8.69 -0.32
C PHE A 110 8.61 7.46 -1.03
N MET A 111 8.50 6.31 -0.33
CA MET A 111 7.91 5.09 -0.88
C MET A 111 6.47 5.33 -1.33
N PHE A 112 5.64 5.91 -0.47
CA PHE A 112 4.26 6.24 -0.81
C PHE A 112 4.16 7.05 -2.11
N SER A 113 4.89 8.16 -2.20
CA SER A 113 4.89 9.03 -3.38
C SER A 113 5.48 8.36 -4.61
N TYR A 114 6.57 7.61 -4.45
CA TYR A 114 7.24 6.90 -5.55
C TYR A 114 6.32 5.85 -6.18
N ILE A 115 5.61 5.07 -5.35
CA ILE A 115 4.68 4.05 -5.83
C ILE A 115 3.47 4.70 -6.51
N LEU A 116 2.93 5.80 -5.97
CA LEU A 116 1.84 6.53 -6.64
C LEU A 116 2.27 7.09 -8.00
N MET A 117 3.48 7.65 -8.09
CA MET A 117 4.04 8.13 -9.36
C MET A 117 4.30 6.97 -10.34
N PHE A 118 4.79 5.83 -9.85
CA PHE A 118 4.97 4.64 -10.66
C PHE A 118 3.63 4.14 -11.20
N LEU A 119 2.62 4.02 -10.33
CA LEU A 119 1.26 3.65 -10.72
C LEU A 119 0.72 4.61 -11.77
N SER A 120 0.83 5.92 -11.59
CA SER A 120 0.35 6.90 -12.58
C SER A 120 1.03 6.72 -13.94
N ARG A 121 2.33 6.40 -13.97
CA ARG A 121 3.06 6.11 -15.22
C ARG A 121 2.62 4.80 -15.86
N VAL A 122 2.43 3.76 -15.06
CA VAL A 122 1.90 2.48 -15.52
C VAL A 122 0.50 2.70 -16.12
N TYR A 123 -0.37 3.45 -15.44
CA TYR A 123 -1.69 3.80 -15.97
C TYR A 123 -1.62 4.53 -17.32
N LEU A 124 -0.72 5.51 -17.48
CA LEU A 124 -0.51 6.20 -18.76
C LEU A 124 0.03 5.27 -19.85
N MET A 125 0.94 4.36 -19.52
CA MET A 125 1.50 3.40 -20.47
C MET A 125 0.45 2.38 -20.93
N TYR A 126 -0.34 1.84 -20.01
CA TYR A 126 -1.48 0.98 -20.34
C TYR A 126 -2.50 1.71 -21.23
N PHE A 127 -2.74 3.01 -20.98
CA PHE A 127 -3.60 3.85 -21.84
C PHE A 127 -3.06 3.96 -23.25
N SER A 128 -1.76 4.21 -23.42
CA SER A 128 -1.15 4.34 -24.75
C SER A 128 -1.03 3.00 -25.49
N SER A 129 -0.82 1.88 -24.78
CA SER A 129 -0.56 0.57 -25.39
C SER A 129 -1.84 -0.11 -25.87
N ASN A 130 -2.98 0.09 -25.19
CA ASN A 130 -4.24 -0.59 -25.53
C ASN A 130 -4.95 -0.02 -26.77
N PHE A 131 -4.47 1.09 -27.35
CA PHE A 131 -4.91 1.53 -28.68
C PHE A 131 -4.56 0.52 -29.78
N ASN A 132 -3.57 -0.37 -29.56
CA ASN A 132 -3.08 -1.32 -30.57
C ASN A 132 -3.68 -2.73 -30.48
N SER A 133 -4.91 -2.88 -29.95
CA SER A 133 -5.78 -4.07 -30.07
C SER A 133 -5.38 -5.37 -29.34
N THR A 134 -4.31 -5.40 -28.54
CA THR A 134 -3.96 -6.56 -27.70
C THR A 134 -4.33 -6.33 -26.23
N TYR A 135 -5.39 -7.00 -25.77
CA TYR A 135 -5.78 -7.01 -24.35
C TYR A 135 -5.21 -8.24 -23.66
N TYR A 136 -4.22 -8.01 -22.81
CA TYR A 136 -3.77 -9.03 -21.87
C TYR A 136 -4.07 -8.55 -20.46
N SER A 137 -4.60 -9.45 -19.64
CA SER A 137 -4.84 -9.17 -18.23
C SER A 137 -3.51 -9.12 -17.46
N ILE A 138 -3.46 -8.34 -16.38
CA ILE A 138 -2.29 -8.29 -15.47
C ILE A 138 -1.98 -9.70 -14.94
N GLN A 139 -3.01 -10.52 -14.75
CA GLN A 139 -2.89 -11.91 -14.33
C GLN A 139 -2.18 -12.77 -15.37
N GLU A 140 -2.47 -12.61 -16.66
CA GLU A 140 -1.82 -13.38 -17.72
C GLU A 140 -0.33 -13.03 -17.86
N TYR A 141 0.03 -11.76 -17.71
CA TYR A 141 1.42 -11.33 -17.86
C TYR A 141 2.28 -11.59 -16.62
N PHE A 142 1.77 -11.29 -15.43
CA PHE A 142 2.58 -11.31 -14.21
C PHE A 142 2.24 -12.49 -13.29
N GLY A 143 1.07 -13.11 -13.44
CA GLY A 143 0.57 -14.12 -12.51
C GLY A 143 0.65 -13.66 -11.05
N TYR A 144 0.78 -14.60 -10.11
CA TYR A 144 0.86 -14.27 -8.68
C TYR A 144 2.10 -13.45 -8.26
N SER A 145 3.07 -13.21 -9.16
CA SER A 145 4.24 -12.38 -8.84
C SER A 145 3.86 -10.93 -8.52
N VAL A 146 2.71 -10.44 -9.01
CA VAL A 146 2.27 -9.07 -8.78
C VAL A 146 2.05 -8.77 -7.29
N TYR A 147 1.67 -9.78 -6.50
CA TYR A 147 1.44 -9.65 -5.05
C TYR A 147 2.73 -9.41 -4.24
N THR A 148 3.90 -9.65 -4.85
CA THR A 148 5.18 -9.33 -4.21
C THR A 148 5.36 -7.84 -3.99
N LEU A 149 4.76 -6.99 -4.83
CA LEU A 149 4.89 -5.54 -4.74
C LEU A 149 4.22 -4.97 -3.47
N PRO A 150 2.92 -5.22 -3.20
CA PRO A 150 2.29 -4.84 -1.93
C PRO A 150 3.03 -5.37 -0.69
N LEU A 151 3.47 -6.63 -0.75
CA LEU A 151 4.19 -7.28 0.35
C LEU A 151 5.56 -6.62 0.58
N PHE A 152 6.28 -6.28 -0.49
CA PHE A 152 7.55 -5.57 -0.42
C PHE A 152 7.37 -4.21 0.25
N ILE A 153 6.38 -3.42 -0.16
CA ILE A 153 6.09 -2.09 0.41
C ILE A 153 5.81 -2.19 1.91
N PHE A 154 4.98 -3.16 2.29
CA PHE A 154 4.63 -3.40 3.69
C PHE A 154 5.85 -3.81 4.53
N LEU A 155 6.62 -4.81 4.08
CA LEU A 155 7.80 -5.30 4.80
C LEU A 155 8.92 -4.25 4.85
N PHE A 156 9.06 -3.45 3.79
CA PHE A 156 10.05 -2.38 3.73
C PHE A 156 9.84 -1.36 4.85
N ASN A 157 8.60 -0.93 5.09
CA ASN A 157 8.26 -0.09 6.24
C ASN A 157 8.61 -0.76 7.58
N TRP A 158 8.32 -2.06 7.72
CA TRP A 158 8.68 -2.82 8.92
C TRP A 158 10.18 -2.94 9.16
N VAL A 159 11.01 -2.98 8.11
CA VAL A 159 12.47 -2.95 8.26
C VAL A 159 12.90 -1.66 8.96
N TYR A 160 12.33 -0.51 8.60
CA TYR A 160 12.63 0.76 9.27
C TYR A 160 12.11 0.84 10.70
N ILE A 161 10.91 0.34 10.95
CA ILE A 161 10.37 0.22 12.31
C ILE A 161 11.30 -0.65 13.17
N SER A 162 11.78 -1.77 12.64
CA SER A 162 12.67 -2.72 13.31
C SER A 162 14.09 -2.18 13.53
N LYS A 163 14.52 -1.14 12.79
CA LYS A 163 15.76 -0.42 13.07
C LYS A 163 15.67 0.44 14.34
N VAL A 164 14.46 0.87 14.71
CA VAL A 164 14.18 1.71 15.89
C VAL A 164 13.72 0.86 17.09
N TYR A 165 12.83 -0.10 16.88
CA TYR A 165 12.21 -0.91 17.93
C TYR A 165 12.50 -2.40 17.76
N LYS A 166 12.33 -3.18 18.83
CA LYS A 166 12.21 -4.65 18.76
C LYS A 166 10.75 -4.99 18.42
N SER A 167 10.51 -5.44 17.19
CA SER A 167 9.16 -5.63 16.62
C SER A 167 8.89 -7.00 16.01
N PHE A 168 9.83 -7.96 16.04
CA PHE A 168 9.71 -9.23 15.30
C PHE A 168 8.37 -9.97 15.47
N ARG A 169 7.89 -10.11 16.71
CA ARG A 169 6.58 -10.76 16.98
C ARG A 169 5.39 -9.98 16.40
N ILE A 170 5.48 -8.65 16.44
CA ILE A 170 4.42 -7.76 15.97
C ILE A 170 4.39 -7.72 14.44
N VAL A 171 5.54 -7.84 13.77
CA VAL A 171 5.61 -7.99 12.32
C VAL A 171 4.71 -9.16 11.89
N GLY A 172 4.88 -10.35 12.49
CA GLY A 172 4.06 -11.52 12.17
C GLY A 172 2.56 -11.29 12.33
N ILE A 173 2.13 -10.74 13.48
CA ILE A 173 0.71 -10.42 13.73
C ILE A 173 0.19 -9.40 12.71
N SER A 174 0.98 -8.35 12.44
CA SER A 174 0.59 -7.31 11.51
C SER A 174 0.52 -7.79 10.06
N THR A 175 1.32 -8.78 9.67
CA THR A 175 1.24 -9.39 8.32
C THR A 175 -0.09 -10.14 8.16
N LEU A 176 -0.56 -10.84 9.19
CA LEU A 176 -1.89 -11.47 9.17
C LEU A 176 -2.99 -10.41 9.05
N ILE A 177 -2.90 -9.34 9.84
CA ILE A 177 -3.84 -8.21 9.74
C ILE A 177 -3.81 -7.60 8.34
N PHE A 178 -2.64 -7.40 7.75
CA PHE A 178 -2.47 -6.88 6.39
C PHE A 178 -3.22 -7.73 5.35
N ILE A 179 -3.07 -9.06 5.41
CA ILE A 179 -3.79 -9.98 4.51
C ILE A 179 -5.30 -9.92 4.77
N CYS A 180 -5.74 -9.93 6.03
CA CYS A 180 -7.16 -9.83 6.38
C CYS A 180 -7.79 -8.52 5.91
N VAL A 181 -7.11 -7.38 6.09
CA VAL A 181 -7.62 -6.08 5.63
C VAL A 181 -7.64 -6.03 4.10
N GLY A 182 -6.63 -6.55 3.42
CA GLY A 182 -6.64 -6.67 1.96
C GLY A 182 -7.84 -7.50 1.46
N TYR A 183 -8.15 -8.61 2.14
CA TYR A 183 -9.33 -9.42 1.84
C TYR A 183 -10.65 -8.67 2.10
N LEU A 184 -10.76 -7.94 3.21
CA LEU A 184 -11.93 -7.12 3.53
C LEU A 184 -12.15 -6.01 2.49
N LEU A 185 -11.08 -5.34 2.05
CA LEU A 185 -11.17 -4.30 1.02
C LEU A 185 -11.56 -4.85 -0.35
N ASN A 186 -11.22 -6.11 -0.64
CA ASN A 186 -11.68 -6.81 -1.85
C ASN A 186 -13.21 -7.05 -1.85
N LEU A 187 -13.85 -7.14 -0.68
CA LEU A 187 -15.31 -7.21 -0.59
C LEU A 187 -15.97 -5.87 -0.91
N ILE A 188 -15.25 -4.76 -0.77
CA ILE A 188 -15.73 -3.43 -1.13
C ILE A 188 -15.56 -3.24 -2.63
N LYS A 189 -16.66 -3.40 -3.37
CA LYS A 189 -16.70 -3.20 -4.82
C LYS A 189 -17.50 -1.94 -5.14
N LEU A 190 -16.88 -1.05 -5.90
CA LEU A 190 -17.52 0.12 -6.49
C LEU A 190 -18.17 -0.25 -7.81
#